data_AF-A0A6F8Y720-F1
#
_entry.id   AF-A0A6F8Y720-F1
#
_cell.length_a   1.000
_cell.length_b   1.000
_cell.length_c   1.000
_cell.angle_alpha   90.00
_cell.angle_beta   90.00
_cell.angle_gamma   90.00
#
_symmetry.space_group_name_H-M   'P 1'
#
loop_
_entity.id
_entity.type
_entity.pdbx_description
1 polymer ?
#
loop_
_entity_poly.entity_id
_entity_poly.type
_entity_poly.pdbx_seq_one_letter_code
_entity_poly.pdbx_strand_id
1 'polypeptide(L)'
;MQGVGLGAAAATVATVAPAGTAPAFAHKGGDSSSAQFTLAVIPDTQYLFDQDRGDPAPLTATLRYIMDHRAEQNIVFTAHLGDIVENAAADELASAGDVFELFDRRRVPYSVLAGNHDIDSRTTDQRGPSPYLDVFGPQRFRPLSTFGGATPDGYNTYHIFRAAGREWLLFALDWRPSDGTLEWVKGVLAAHPRTPAILTTHELAIQGNEPGKAVLSGHGQRLWTGWSRAATRSSSRSTDTSGRRRTRC
;
A
#
# COMPACT_ATOMS: atom_id res chain seq x y z
N MET A 1 53.02 7.62 40.61
CA MET A 1 51.82 6.82 40.38
C MET A 1 50.86 7.63 39.52
N GLN A 2 50.48 7.05 38.38
CA GLN A 2 49.30 7.29 37.53
C GLN A 2 49.09 8.70 36.94
N GLY A 3 49.37 8.79 35.63
CA GLY A 3 49.01 9.90 34.75
C GLY A 3 47.59 9.77 34.22
N VAL A 4 46.99 10.93 33.92
CA VAL A 4 45.65 11.09 33.37
C VAL A 4 45.73 10.97 31.85
N GLY A 5 45.14 9.92 31.28
CA GLY A 5 45.03 9.72 29.84
C GLY A 5 43.70 10.28 29.31
N LEU A 6 43.78 11.29 28.44
CA LEU A 6 42.68 11.77 27.61
C LEU A 6 42.35 10.72 26.54
N GLY A 7 41.19 10.07 26.65
CA GLY A 7 40.65 9.19 25.62
C GLY A 7 39.92 9.98 24.54
N ALA A 8 40.46 10.00 23.32
CA ALA A 8 39.77 10.50 22.14
C ALA A 8 38.74 9.46 21.65
N ALA A 9 37.45 9.84 21.62
CA ALA A 9 36.41 9.03 21.00
C ALA A 9 36.43 9.25 19.48
N ALA A 10 36.83 8.24 18.72
CA ALA A 10 36.72 8.23 17.26
C ALA A 10 35.29 7.84 16.87
N ALA A 11 34.56 8.76 16.23
CA ALA A 11 33.27 8.48 15.61
C ALA A 11 33.49 7.76 14.27
N THR A 12 33.14 6.48 14.19
CA THR A 12 33.12 5.73 12.93
C THR A 12 31.88 6.11 12.12
N VAL A 13 32.09 6.71 10.94
CA VAL A 13 31.05 6.95 9.95
C VAL A 13 30.71 5.63 9.27
N ALA A 14 29.49 5.13 9.45
CA ALA A 14 28.99 3.98 8.72
C ALA A 14 28.69 4.38 7.27
N THR A 15 29.43 3.80 6.32
CA THR A 15 29.18 3.97 4.89
C THR A 15 27.99 3.09 4.48
N VAL A 16 26.92 3.72 3.99
CA VAL A 16 25.78 3.02 3.40
C VAL A 16 26.18 2.54 2.00
N ALA A 17 26.22 1.22 1.81
CA ALA A 17 26.47 0.61 0.50
C ALA A 17 25.29 0.86 -0.45
N PRO A 18 25.52 0.99 -1.78
CA PRO A 18 24.44 1.16 -2.73
C PRO A 18 23.60 -0.12 -2.82
N ALA A 19 22.29 0.03 -2.88
CA ALA A 19 21.34 -1.06 -3.04
C ALA A 19 21.62 -1.79 -4.37
N GLY A 20 22.12 -3.03 -4.27
CA GLY A 20 22.27 -3.93 -5.40
C GLY A 20 20.91 -4.33 -5.96
N THR A 21 20.80 -4.38 -7.29
CA THR A 21 19.65 -4.89 -8.02
C THR A 21 19.36 -6.33 -7.58
N ALA A 22 18.24 -6.53 -6.89
CA ALA A 22 17.75 -7.86 -6.53
C ALA A 22 17.42 -8.65 -7.81
N PRO A 23 17.69 -9.97 -7.84
CA PRO A 23 17.38 -10.78 -9.01
C PRO A 23 15.85 -10.91 -9.18
N ALA A 24 15.39 -10.70 -10.40
CA ALA A 24 13.99 -10.89 -10.77
C ALA A 24 13.67 -12.39 -10.76
N PHE A 25 12.94 -12.85 -9.74
CA PHE A 25 12.26 -14.13 -9.80
C PHE A 25 11.20 -14.03 -10.91
N ALA A 26 11.36 -14.86 -11.96
CA ALA A 26 10.36 -15.03 -13.01
C ALA A 26 9.14 -15.71 -12.41
N HIS A 27 8.25 -14.92 -11.79
CA HIS A 27 6.94 -15.37 -11.40
C HIS A 27 6.16 -15.71 -12.69
N LYS A 28 5.46 -16.84 -12.70
CA LYS A 28 4.38 -17.14 -13.68
C LYS A 28 3.20 -16.17 -13.48
N GLY A 29 3.47 -14.88 -13.51
CA GLY A 29 2.53 -13.77 -13.41
C GLY A 29 2.55 -12.94 -14.69
N GLY A 30 1.64 -11.98 -14.78
CA GLY A 30 1.38 -11.18 -15.96
C GLY A 30 2.61 -10.64 -16.69
N ASP A 31 2.52 -10.57 -18.01
CA ASP A 31 3.54 -9.97 -18.88
C ASP A 31 3.68 -8.47 -18.58
N SER A 32 4.70 -8.15 -17.78
CA SER A 32 5.04 -6.77 -17.42
C SER A 32 5.52 -5.91 -18.60
N SER A 33 5.85 -6.51 -19.75
CA SER A 33 6.28 -5.81 -20.96
C SER A 33 5.11 -5.47 -21.90
N SER A 34 3.97 -6.16 -21.77
CA SER A 34 2.75 -5.84 -22.51
C SER A 34 2.29 -4.42 -22.21
N ALA A 35 1.90 -3.68 -23.26
CA ALA A 35 1.37 -2.32 -23.12
C ALA A 35 0.06 -2.25 -22.32
N GLN A 36 -0.66 -3.38 -22.18
CA GLN A 36 -1.91 -3.50 -21.42
C GLN A 36 -1.71 -4.45 -20.25
N PHE A 37 -2.20 -4.08 -19.08
CA PHE A 37 -2.17 -4.89 -17.86
C PHE A 37 -3.47 -4.73 -17.07
N THR A 38 -3.73 -5.66 -16.16
CA THR A 38 -4.92 -5.67 -15.31
C THR A 38 -4.55 -5.50 -13.84
N LEU A 39 -5.23 -4.57 -13.17
CA LEU A 39 -5.29 -4.47 -11.72
C LEU A 39 -6.64 -5.04 -11.27
N ALA A 40 -6.65 -6.15 -10.54
CA ALA A 40 -7.88 -6.67 -9.96
C ALA A 40 -8.22 -5.85 -8.69
N VAL A 41 -9.49 -5.50 -8.52
CA VAL A 41 -9.96 -4.72 -7.37
C VAL A 41 -11.09 -5.48 -6.68
N ILE A 42 -10.97 -5.66 -5.37
CA ILE A 42 -11.95 -6.36 -4.54
C ILE A 42 -12.45 -5.39 -3.47
N PRO A 43 -13.67 -4.84 -3.61
CA PRO A 43 -14.29 -4.04 -2.58
C PRO A 43 -15.11 -4.90 -1.60
N ASP A 44 -15.16 -4.48 -0.34
CA ASP A 44 -16.23 -4.72 0.63
C ASP A 44 -16.72 -6.18 0.73
N THR A 45 -15.92 -7.02 1.38
CA THR A 45 -16.25 -8.44 1.63
C THR A 45 -16.94 -8.67 2.97
N GLN A 46 -17.20 -7.62 3.75
CA GLN A 46 -17.61 -7.66 5.16
C GLN A 46 -18.67 -8.72 5.49
N TYR A 47 -19.76 -8.79 4.72
CA TYR A 47 -20.86 -9.73 4.98
C TYR A 47 -20.52 -11.20 4.69
N LEU A 48 -19.40 -11.48 4.02
CA LEU A 48 -18.86 -12.84 3.89
C LEU A 48 -18.24 -13.32 5.22
N PHE A 49 -17.97 -12.39 6.14
CA PHE A 49 -17.40 -12.63 7.48
C PHE A 49 -18.19 -11.82 8.51
N ASP A 50 -19.40 -12.28 8.79
CA ASP A 50 -20.34 -11.67 9.73
C ASP A 50 -20.86 -12.74 10.69
N GLN A 51 -20.06 -13.06 11.70
CA GLN A 51 -20.38 -14.06 12.73
C GLN A 51 -20.88 -15.39 12.12
N ASP A 52 -22.08 -15.85 12.50
CA ASP A 52 -22.73 -17.06 12.01
C ASP A 52 -23.52 -16.87 10.70
N ARG A 53 -23.49 -15.68 10.12
CA ARG A 53 -24.21 -15.29 8.89
C ARG A 53 -23.30 -15.22 7.66
N GLY A 54 -21.98 -15.29 7.85
CA GLY A 54 -20.99 -15.23 6.78
C GLY A 54 -20.84 -16.54 5.99
N ASP A 55 -20.40 -16.42 4.74
CA ASP A 55 -19.92 -17.52 3.91
C ASP A 55 -18.61 -17.09 3.21
N PRO A 56 -17.45 -17.69 3.54
CA PRO A 56 -16.16 -17.35 2.92
C PRO A 56 -15.99 -17.93 1.51
N ALA A 57 -16.90 -18.79 1.03
CA ALA A 57 -16.78 -19.46 -0.26
C ALA A 57 -16.71 -18.49 -1.46
N PRO A 58 -17.48 -17.38 -1.53
CA PRO A 58 -17.38 -16.42 -2.62
C PRO A 58 -16.01 -15.72 -2.70
N LEU A 59 -15.42 -15.32 -1.57
CA LEU A 59 -14.07 -14.74 -1.57
C LEU A 59 -13.03 -15.79 -1.96
N THR A 60 -13.15 -17.00 -1.43
CA THR A 60 -12.29 -18.14 -1.81
C THR A 60 -12.31 -18.39 -3.33
N ALA A 61 -13.50 -18.41 -3.93
CA ALA A 61 -13.67 -18.58 -5.37
C ALA A 61 -13.08 -17.39 -6.15
N THR A 62 -13.25 -16.16 -5.66
CA THR A 62 -12.69 -14.94 -6.26
C THR A 62 -11.17 -14.97 -6.29
N LEU A 63 -10.51 -15.30 -5.17
CA LEU A 63 -9.05 -15.36 -5.10
C LEU A 63 -8.50 -16.48 -6.01
N ARG A 64 -9.16 -17.65 -6.05
CA ARG A 64 -8.80 -18.74 -6.98
C ARG A 64 -8.94 -18.31 -8.43
N TYR A 65 -10.05 -17.67 -8.80
CA TYR A 65 -10.26 -17.17 -10.16
C TYR A 65 -9.14 -16.21 -10.56
N ILE A 66 -8.80 -15.25 -9.71
CA ILE A 66 -7.70 -14.32 -9.97
C ILE A 66 -6.41 -15.09 -10.20
N MET A 67 -6.05 -16.02 -9.30
CA MET A 67 -4.84 -16.83 -9.40
C MET A 67 -4.75 -17.64 -10.69
N ASP A 68 -5.86 -18.25 -11.10
CA ASP A 68 -5.92 -19.15 -12.25
C ASP A 68 -5.91 -18.39 -13.58
N HIS A 69 -6.43 -17.14 -13.61
CA HIS A 69 -6.51 -16.31 -14.81
C HIS A 69 -5.41 -15.23 -14.89
N ARG A 70 -4.46 -15.18 -13.94
CA ARG A 70 -3.43 -14.12 -13.91
C ARG A 70 -2.64 -14.00 -15.22
N ALA A 71 -2.26 -15.12 -15.81
CA ALA A 71 -1.45 -15.14 -17.02
C ALA A 71 -2.28 -14.71 -18.23
N GLU A 72 -3.48 -15.27 -18.38
CA GLU A 72 -4.38 -14.99 -19.50
C GLU A 72 -4.86 -13.52 -19.50
N GLN A 73 -5.24 -12.99 -18.34
CA GLN A 73 -5.78 -11.64 -18.20
C GLN A 73 -4.72 -10.59 -17.84
N ASN A 74 -3.44 -10.97 -17.83
CA ASN A 74 -2.33 -10.12 -17.40
C ASN A 74 -2.59 -9.40 -16.06
N ILE A 75 -3.05 -10.13 -15.04
CA ILE A 75 -3.31 -9.58 -13.70
C ILE A 75 -1.97 -9.42 -12.97
N VAL A 76 -1.48 -8.18 -12.93
CA VAL A 76 -0.17 -7.85 -12.35
C VAL A 76 -0.23 -7.63 -10.85
N PHE A 77 -1.39 -7.20 -10.33
CA PHE A 77 -1.59 -6.88 -8.92
C PHE A 77 -3.09 -6.98 -8.55
N THR A 78 -3.39 -7.22 -7.26
CA THR A 78 -4.74 -7.21 -6.70
C THR A 78 -4.85 -6.26 -5.51
N ALA A 79 -5.83 -5.37 -5.49
CA ALA A 79 -6.06 -4.44 -4.38
C ALA A 79 -7.41 -4.73 -3.70
N HIS A 80 -7.39 -5.07 -2.41
CA HIS A 80 -8.59 -5.09 -1.58
C HIS A 80 -8.84 -3.69 -1.01
N LEU A 81 -10.08 -3.20 -1.07
CA LEU A 81 -10.41 -1.81 -0.72
C LEU A 81 -10.96 -1.60 0.70
N GLY A 82 -10.79 -2.58 1.59
CA GLY A 82 -11.28 -2.53 2.97
C GLY A 82 -12.68 -3.08 3.14
N ASP A 83 -13.19 -2.94 4.36
CA ASP A 83 -14.39 -3.62 4.86
C ASP A 83 -14.31 -5.11 4.54
N ILE A 84 -13.25 -5.74 5.07
CA ILE A 84 -12.95 -7.15 4.88
C ILE A 84 -13.94 -7.99 5.67
N VAL A 85 -14.20 -7.58 6.91
CA VAL A 85 -15.12 -8.22 7.87
C VAL A 85 -16.17 -7.24 8.35
N GLU A 86 -17.25 -7.72 8.96
CA GLU A 86 -18.35 -6.86 9.42
C GLU A 86 -18.10 -6.19 10.77
N ASN A 87 -17.45 -6.85 11.72
CA ASN A 87 -17.50 -6.44 13.13
C ASN A 87 -16.14 -6.13 13.75
N ALA A 88 -15.07 -6.05 12.95
CA ALA A 88 -13.68 -5.95 13.41
C ALA A 88 -13.27 -7.07 14.39
N ALA A 89 -14.03 -8.16 14.41
CA ALA A 89 -13.86 -9.23 15.38
C ALA A 89 -12.62 -10.06 15.01
N ALA A 90 -11.85 -10.47 16.03
CA ALA A 90 -10.57 -11.14 15.82
C ALA A 90 -10.72 -12.49 15.09
N ASP A 91 -11.81 -13.21 15.35
CA ASP A 91 -12.18 -14.47 14.71
C ASP A 91 -12.66 -14.29 13.27
N GLU A 92 -13.43 -13.23 12.98
CA GLU A 92 -13.77 -12.85 11.60
C GLU A 92 -12.51 -12.51 10.79
N LEU A 93 -11.63 -11.69 11.37
CA LEU A 93 -10.37 -11.31 10.73
C LEU A 93 -9.47 -12.51 10.52
N ALA A 94 -9.35 -13.41 11.50
CA ALA A 94 -8.61 -14.66 11.35
C ALA A 94 -9.19 -15.51 10.21
N SER A 95 -10.51 -15.65 10.15
CA SER A 95 -11.20 -16.41 9.09
C SER A 95 -10.96 -15.81 7.70
N ALA A 96 -11.02 -14.48 7.57
CA ALA A 96 -10.64 -13.80 6.33
C ALA A 96 -9.16 -14.02 6.02
N GLY A 97 -8.32 -13.97 7.06
CA GLY A 97 -6.90 -14.26 6.98
C GLY A 97 -6.60 -15.62 6.35
N ASP A 98 -7.30 -16.67 6.77
CA ASP A 98 -7.15 -18.03 6.23
C ASP A 98 -7.47 -18.10 4.73
N VAL A 99 -8.47 -17.34 4.26
CA VAL A 99 -8.80 -17.27 2.83
C VAL A 99 -7.68 -16.61 2.03
N PHE A 100 -7.11 -15.51 2.54
CA PHE A 100 -6.00 -14.81 1.88
C PHE A 100 -4.68 -15.61 1.89
N GLU A 101 -4.54 -16.68 2.68
CA GLU A 101 -3.37 -17.58 2.58
C GLU A 101 -3.21 -18.19 1.18
N LEU A 102 -4.29 -18.27 0.40
CA LEU A 102 -4.24 -18.67 -1.01
C LEU A 102 -3.26 -17.80 -1.82
N PHE A 103 -3.26 -16.49 -1.57
CA PHE A 103 -2.33 -15.53 -2.19
C PHE A 103 -0.94 -15.64 -1.57
N ASP A 104 -0.85 -15.75 -0.24
CA ASP A 104 0.44 -15.81 0.48
C ASP A 104 1.28 -17.00 0.02
N ARG A 105 0.68 -18.19 -0.04
CA ARG A 105 1.37 -19.44 -0.41
C ARG A 105 1.94 -19.40 -1.82
N ARG A 106 1.28 -18.69 -2.75
CA ARG A 106 1.75 -18.51 -4.14
C ARG A 106 2.49 -17.19 -4.37
N ARG A 107 2.68 -16.37 -3.32
CA ARG A 107 3.26 -15.02 -3.40
C ARG A 107 2.61 -14.19 -4.51
N VAL A 108 1.29 -14.22 -4.60
CA VAL A 108 0.54 -13.35 -5.51
C VAL A 108 0.77 -11.90 -5.09
N PRO A 109 1.05 -10.95 -6.00
CA PRO A 109 1.12 -9.54 -5.63
C PRO A 109 -0.26 -8.99 -5.26
N TYR A 110 -0.43 -8.58 -4.01
CA TYR A 110 -1.66 -7.93 -3.56
C TYR A 110 -1.41 -6.94 -2.42
N SER A 111 -2.41 -6.10 -2.17
CA SER A 111 -2.51 -5.25 -0.99
C SER A 111 -3.88 -5.37 -0.36
N VAL A 112 -3.95 -5.07 0.94
CA VAL A 112 -5.17 -4.92 1.70
C VAL A 112 -5.05 -3.64 2.53
N LEU A 113 -6.15 -2.89 2.64
CA LEU A 113 -6.31 -1.77 3.55
C LEU A 113 -7.53 -2.01 4.45
N ALA A 114 -7.61 -1.34 5.59
CA ALA A 114 -8.76 -1.44 6.49
C ALA A 114 -9.87 -0.47 6.07
N GLY A 115 -11.11 -0.91 6.14
CA GLY A 115 -12.31 -0.05 6.08
C GLY A 115 -12.85 0.26 7.46
N ASN A 116 -14.02 0.90 7.55
CA ASN A 116 -14.61 1.26 8.84
C ASN A 116 -15.14 0.08 9.65
N HIS A 117 -15.39 -1.06 9.02
CA HIS A 117 -15.83 -2.29 9.68
C HIS A 117 -14.66 -3.17 10.17
N ASP A 118 -13.43 -2.87 9.76
CA ASP A 118 -12.25 -3.67 10.14
C ASP A 118 -11.55 -3.16 11.42
N ILE A 119 -11.87 -1.94 11.87
CA ILE A 119 -11.17 -1.22 12.94
C ILE A 119 -12.12 -0.32 13.77
N ASP A 120 -11.62 0.30 14.85
CA ASP A 120 -12.36 1.35 15.58
C ASP A 120 -12.51 2.65 14.76
N SER A 121 -13.51 2.69 13.88
CA SER A 121 -13.72 3.71 12.86
C SER A 121 -14.01 5.14 13.36
N ARG A 122 -14.15 5.33 14.69
CA ARG A 122 -14.20 6.65 15.32
C ARG A 122 -12.87 7.40 15.26
N THR A 123 -11.78 6.69 14.96
CA THR A 123 -10.41 7.22 14.92
C THR A 123 -9.80 7.08 13.52
N THR A 124 -8.68 7.77 13.31
CA THR A 124 -7.78 7.57 12.15
C THR A 124 -6.84 6.38 12.38
N ASP A 125 -5.91 6.11 11.46
CA ASP A 125 -4.82 5.11 11.64
C ASP A 125 -3.99 5.23 12.94
N GLN A 126 -4.06 6.36 13.66
CA GLN A 126 -3.46 6.55 14.99
C GLN A 126 -4.25 5.91 16.14
N ARG A 127 -4.70 4.66 15.97
CA ARG A 127 -5.56 3.94 16.92
C ARG A 127 -4.84 2.93 17.83
N GLY A 128 -3.55 2.72 17.61
CA GLY A 128 -2.75 1.70 18.32
C GLY A 128 -2.95 0.30 17.74
N PRO A 129 -2.52 -0.77 18.44
CA PRO A 129 -2.70 -2.14 17.98
C PRO A 129 -4.18 -2.53 17.79
N SER A 130 -4.48 -3.36 16.80
CA SER A 130 -5.80 -3.94 16.58
C SER A 130 -5.72 -5.36 16.02
N PRO A 131 -6.79 -6.17 16.14
CA PRO A 131 -6.85 -7.48 15.51
C PRO A 131 -6.59 -7.45 13.99
N TYR A 132 -6.94 -6.35 13.32
CA TYR A 132 -6.62 -6.15 11.91
C TYR A 132 -5.10 -6.20 11.66
N LEU A 133 -4.29 -5.52 12.50
CA LEU A 133 -2.83 -5.54 12.34
C LEU A 133 -2.21 -6.90 12.64
N ASP A 134 -2.85 -7.70 13.49
CA ASP A 134 -2.39 -9.07 13.77
C ASP A 134 -2.50 -9.97 12.53
N VAL A 135 -3.51 -9.74 11.67
CA VAL A 135 -3.78 -10.58 10.49
C VAL A 135 -3.31 -9.96 9.18
N PHE A 136 -3.55 -8.66 8.99
CA PHE A 136 -3.28 -7.91 7.76
C PHE A 136 -2.20 -6.84 7.95
N GLY A 137 -1.39 -6.95 9.02
CA GLY A 137 -0.25 -6.06 9.23
C GLY A 137 0.91 -6.31 8.25
N PRO A 138 1.94 -5.45 8.28
CA PRO A 138 3.04 -5.47 7.30
C PRO A 138 3.80 -6.79 7.21
N GLN A 139 3.81 -7.60 8.27
CA GLN A 139 4.51 -8.89 8.28
C GLN A 139 3.98 -9.84 7.20
N ARG A 140 2.68 -9.79 6.91
CA ARG A 140 2.06 -10.60 5.87
C ARG A 140 2.62 -10.30 4.48
N PHE A 141 2.86 -9.02 4.20
CA PHE A 141 3.28 -8.57 2.87
C PHE A 141 4.79 -8.58 2.65
N ARG A 142 5.61 -8.56 3.70
CA ARG A 142 7.08 -8.58 3.61
C ARG A 142 7.67 -9.66 2.69
N PRO A 143 7.10 -10.87 2.58
CA PRO A 143 7.60 -11.89 1.64
C PRO A 143 7.30 -11.59 0.15
N LEU A 144 6.39 -10.65 -0.15
CA LEU A 144 6.04 -10.27 -1.51
C LEU A 144 7.13 -9.37 -2.10
N SER A 145 7.58 -9.69 -3.32
CA SER A 145 8.58 -8.86 -4.03
C SER A 145 8.09 -7.45 -4.34
N THR A 146 6.78 -7.22 -4.26
CA THR A 146 6.18 -5.91 -4.50
C THR A 146 6.09 -5.06 -3.24
N PHE A 147 6.28 -5.61 -2.05
CA PHE A 147 6.16 -4.82 -0.82
C PHE A 147 7.29 -3.78 -0.74
N GLY A 148 6.92 -2.50 -0.74
CA GLY A 148 7.85 -1.38 -0.68
C GLY A 148 8.08 -0.87 0.74
N GLY A 149 7.04 -0.88 1.57
CA GLY A 149 7.13 -0.46 2.96
C GLY A 149 5.76 -0.21 3.60
N ALA A 150 5.78 0.13 4.88
CA ALA A 150 4.60 0.48 5.65
C ALA A 150 4.85 1.70 6.55
N THR A 151 3.77 2.34 7.00
CA THR A 151 3.85 3.32 8.09
C THR A 151 4.34 2.67 9.39
N PRO A 152 4.92 3.43 10.35
CA PRO A 152 5.42 2.86 11.60
C PRO A 152 4.35 2.14 12.45
N ASP A 153 3.09 2.59 12.36
CA ASP A 153 1.93 1.95 12.99
C ASP A 153 1.40 0.73 12.21
N GLY A 154 1.87 0.51 10.98
CA GLY A 154 1.58 -0.66 10.17
C GLY A 154 0.28 -0.63 9.37
N TYR A 155 -0.58 0.38 9.55
CA TYR A 155 -1.90 0.43 8.91
C TYR A 155 -1.88 0.73 7.41
N ASN A 156 -0.84 1.39 6.94
CA ASN A 156 -0.73 1.82 5.55
C ASN A 156 0.48 1.17 4.91
N THR A 157 0.33 0.68 3.68
CA THR A 157 1.42 0.08 2.92
C THR A 157 1.57 0.73 1.55
N TYR A 158 2.76 0.60 0.97
CA TYR A 158 2.94 0.82 -0.46
C TYR A 158 3.65 -0.35 -1.10
N HIS A 159 3.34 -0.56 -2.38
CA HIS A 159 3.87 -1.61 -3.20
C HIS A 159 4.43 -1.04 -4.50
N ILE A 160 5.47 -1.69 -5.04
CA ILE A 160 6.06 -1.39 -6.34
C ILE A 160 5.93 -2.63 -7.23
N PHE A 161 5.34 -2.48 -8.41
CA PHE A 161 5.27 -3.56 -9.40
C PHE A 161 5.61 -3.04 -10.81
N ARG A 162 6.01 -3.94 -11.71
CA ARG A 162 6.26 -3.61 -13.12
C ARG A 162 5.08 -4.01 -13.99
N ALA A 163 4.65 -3.09 -14.83
CA ALA A 163 3.62 -3.31 -15.85
C ALA A 163 3.75 -2.26 -16.96
N ALA A 164 3.36 -2.58 -18.19
CA ALA A 164 3.52 -1.67 -19.34
C ALA A 164 4.95 -1.12 -19.49
N GLY A 165 5.96 -1.98 -19.28
CA GLY A 165 7.38 -1.65 -19.44
C GLY A 165 7.94 -0.70 -18.37
N ARG A 166 7.16 -0.33 -17.34
CA ARG A 166 7.57 0.62 -16.30
C ARG A 166 7.18 0.16 -14.90
N GLU A 167 7.73 0.81 -13.89
CA GLU A 167 7.31 0.64 -12.51
C GLU A 167 6.05 1.46 -12.21
N TRP A 168 5.26 0.95 -11.28
CA TRP A 168 4.09 1.59 -10.69
C TRP A 168 4.19 1.51 -9.18
N LEU A 169 3.79 2.59 -8.50
CA LEU A 169 3.51 2.59 -7.08
C LEU A 169 2.03 2.30 -6.86
N LEU A 170 1.72 1.54 -5.82
CA LEU A 170 0.36 1.41 -5.30
C LEU A 170 0.38 1.64 -3.80
N PHE A 171 -0.43 2.58 -3.33
CA PHE A 171 -0.66 2.84 -1.91
C PHE A 171 -1.97 2.18 -1.48
N ALA A 172 -1.93 1.45 -0.37
CA ALA A 172 -3.09 0.93 0.33
C ALA A 172 -3.21 1.68 1.65
N LEU A 173 -4.10 2.67 1.67
CA LEU A 173 -4.26 3.56 2.82
C LEU A 173 -5.52 3.20 3.61
N ASP A 174 -5.37 3.21 4.94
CA ASP A 174 -6.38 2.91 5.94
C ASP A 174 -7.65 3.77 5.84
N TRP A 175 -8.69 3.36 6.57
CA TRP A 175 -9.84 4.21 6.87
C TRP A 175 -9.41 5.53 7.52
N ARG A 176 -9.62 6.64 6.79
CA ARG A 176 -9.30 8.01 7.20
C ARG A 176 -7.82 8.20 7.57
N PRO A 177 -6.91 8.20 6.58
CA PRO A 177 -5.48 8.35 6.83
C PRO A 177 -5.14 9.67 7.54
N SER A 178 -4.26 9.61 8.54
CA SER A 178 -3.86 10.78 9.32
C SER A 178 -3.00 11.78 8.54
N ASP A 179 -2.74 12.95 9.14
CA ASP A 179 -1.71 13.90 8.69
C ASP A 179 -0.33 13.23 8.57
N GLY A 180 0.02 12.38 9.54
CA GLY A 180 1.27 11.62 9.52
C GLY A 180 1.38 10.71 8.30
N THR A 181 0.30 10.02 7.95
CA THR A 181 0.25 9.18 6.74
C THR A 181 0.35 10.00 5.47
N LEU A 182 -0.27 11.18 5.39
CA LEU A 182 -0.10 12.05 4.22
C LEU A 182 1.34 12.57 4.07
N GLU A 183 2.03 12.87 5.16
CA GLU A 183 3.46 13.22 5.11
C GLU A 183 4.34 12.02 4.72
N TRP A 184 4.02 10.83 5.22
CA TRP A 184 4.69 9.61 4.81
C TRP A 184 4.52 9.33 3.31
N VAL A 185 3.29 9.44 2.77
CA VAL A 185 3.01 9.32 1.33
C VAL A 185 3.83 10.34 0.51
N LYS A 186 3.93 11.60 0.98
CA LYS A 186 4.79 12.60 0.33
C LYS A 186 6.25 12.17 0.29
N GLY A 187 6.75 11.59 1.38
CA GLY A 187 8.10 11.04 1.46
C GLY A 187 8.34 9.93 0.43
N VAL A 188 7.41 8.97 0.32
CA VAL A 188 7.49 7.89 -0.66
C VAL A 188 7.44 8.45 -2.10
N LEU A 189 6.49 9.33 -2.41
CA LEU A 189 6.42 9.96 -3.74
C LEU A 189 7.69 10.74 -4.09
N ALA A 190 8.30 11.43 -3.12
CA ALA A 190 9.55 12.16 -3.33
C ALA A 190 10.74 11.22 -3.59
N ALA A 191 10.75 10.02 -3.00
CA ALA A 191 11.75 8.99 -3.28
C ALA A 191 11.56 8.31 -4.66
N HIS A 192 10.37 8.42 -5.25
CA HIS A 192 10.00 7.80 -6.53
C HIS A 192 9.42 8.81 -7.54
N PRO A 193 10.14 9.91 -7.88
CA PRO A 193 9.57 11.07 -8.56
C PRO A 193 9.13 10.85 -10.02
N ARG A 194 9.46 9.69 -10.61
CA ARG A 194 9.13 9.33 -12.00
C ARG A 194 8.21 8.12 -12.10
N THR A 195 7.79 7.58 -10.96
CA THR A 195 6.98 6.37 -10.89
C THR A 195 5.51 6.79 -10.75
N PRO A 196 4.65 6.46 -11.73
CA PRO A 196 3.21 6.72 -11.61
C PRO A 196 2.65 5.97 -10.40
N ALA A 197 1.71 6.58 -9.70
CA ALA A 197 1.18 6.05 -8.46
C ALA A 197 -0.34 5.86 -8.52
N ILE A 198 -0.78 4.74 -7.99
CA ILE A 198 -2.17 4.34 -7.77
C ILE A 198 -2.42 4.50 -6.27
N LEU A 199 -3.51 5.17 -5.91
CA LEU A 199 -3.94 5.36 -4.53
C LEU A 199 -5.21 4.55 -4.30
N THR A 200 -5.21 3.68 -3.30
CA THR A 200 -6.39 2.98 -2.81
C THR A 200 -6.65 3.38 -1.35
N THR A 201 -7.92 3.56 -1.01
CA THR A 201 -8.40 3.98 0.31
C THR A 201 -9.87 3.58 0.41
N HIS A 202 -10.38 3.38 1.63
CA HIS A 202 -11.80 3.07 1.83
C HIS A 202 -12.67 4.34 1.77
N GLU A 203 -12.30 5.38 2.54
CA GLU A 203 -13.07 6.62 2.64
C GLU A 203 -12.65 7.66 1.59
N LEU A 204 -13.24 7.59 0.39
CA LEU A 204 -13.00 8.58 -0.69
C LEU A 204 -14.24 9.37 -1.08
N ALA A 205 -15.33 8.68 -1.36
CA ALA A 205 -16.53 9.30 -1.90
C ALA A 205 -17.78 8.76 -1.21
N ILE A 206 -18.79 9.61 -1.10
CA ILE A 206 -20.09 9.32 -0.52
C ILE A 206 -21.19 9.61 -1.54
N GLN A 207 -22.36 9.05 -1.31
CA GLN A 207 -23.58 9.42 -2.04
C GLN A 207 -23.89 10.90 -1.79
N GLY A 208 -23.97 11.68 -2.86
CA GLY A 208 -24.39 13.07 -2.82
C GLY A 208 -25.90 13.22 -2.68
N ASN A 209 -26.38 14.46 -2.61
CA ASN A 209 -27.79 14.78 -2.43
C ASN A 209 -28.70 14.27 -3.57
N GLU A 210 -28.13 14.00 -4.75
CA GLU A 210 -28.84 13.40 -5.88
C GLU A 210 -28.49 11.91 -5.99
N PRO A 211 -29.48 10.99 -6.01
CA PRO A 211 -29.25 9.56 -6.14
C PRO A 211 -28.31 9.21 -7.31
N GLY A 212 -27.32 8.36 -7.06
CA GLY A 212 -26.36 7.91 -8.08
C GLY A 212 -25.22 8.90 -8.38
N LYS A 213 -25.22 10.11 -7.79
CA LYS A 213 -24.06 11.00 -7.85
C LYS A 213 -23.15 10.81 -6.65
N ALA A 214 -21.91 10.39 -6.89
CA ALA A 214 -20.86 10.39 -5.87
C ALA A 214 -20.24 11.79 -5.72
N VAL A 215 -19.98 12.20 -4.48
CA VAL A 215 -19.20 13.39 -4.14
C VAL A 215 -18.08 12.99 -3.19
N LEU A 216 -16.94 13.70 -3.22
CA LEU A 216 -15.88 13.42 -2.25
C LEU A 216 -16.40 13.64 -0.83
N SER A 217 -16.10 12.72 0.07
CA SER A 217 -16.36 12.93 1.49
C SER A 217 -15.44 14.03 2.04
N GLY A 218 -15.68 14.51 3.26
CA GLY A 218 -14.76 15.47 3.89
C GLY A 218 -13.33 14.94 3.98
N HIS A 219 -13.18 13.65 4.30
CA HIS A 219 -11.89 12.96 4.32
C HIS A 219 -11.36 12.72 2.90
N GLY A 220 -12.21 12.31 1.96
CA GLY A 220 -11.83 12.14 0.57
C GLY A 220 -11.32 13.42 -0.09
N GLN A 221 -11.96 14.56 0.17
CA GLN A 221 -11.51 15.87 -0.30
C GLN A 221 -10.14 16.23 0.30
N ARG A 222 -9.95 15.99 1.61
CA ARG A 222 -8.67 16.21 2.29
C ARG A 222 -7.57 15.37 1.66
N LEU A 223 -7.81 14.07 1.46
CA LEU A 223 -6.89 13.13 0.84
C LEU A 223 -6.57 13.54 -0.60
N TRP A 224 -7.58 13.80 -1.43
CA TRP A 224 -7.43 14.21 -2.83
C TRP A 224 -6.56 15.48 -2.95
N THR A 225 -6.82 16.47 -2.11
CA THR A 225 -6.07 17.74 -2.13
C THR A 225 -4.65 17.54 -1.60
N GLY A 226 -4.45 16.73 -0.56
CA GLY A 226 -3.14 16.38 -0.03
C GLY A 226 -2.28 15.64 -1.05
N TRP A 227 -2.84 14.61 -1.66
CA TRP A 227 -2.25 13.78 -2.71
C TRP A 227 -1.85 14.60 -3.93
N SER A 228 -2.78 15.40 -4.47
CA SER A 228 -2.52 16.22 -5.67
C SER A 228 -1.33 17.16 -5.46
N ARG A 229 -1.25 17.81 -4.28
CA ARG A 229 -0.11 18.68 -3.94
C ARG A 229 1.21 17.92 -3.81
N ALA A 230 1.17 16.69 -3.28
CA ALA A 230 2.34 15.83 -3.17
C ALA A 230 2.87 15.44 -4.56
N ALA A 231 1.98 14.99 -5.44
CA ALA A 231 2.31 14.58 -6.80
C ALA A 231 2.92 15.74 -7.61
N THR A 232 2.35 16.95 -7.56
CA THR A 232 2.88 18.12 -8.30
C THR A 232 4.24 18.61 -7.78
N ARG A 233 4.50 18.55 -6.47
CA ARG A 233 5.80 18.96 -5.91
C ARG A 233 6.93 17.98 -6.26
N SER A 234 6.61 16.70 -6.42
CA SER A 234 7.58 15.69 -6.86
C SER A 234 8.04 15.95 -8.31
N SER A 235 7.13 16.35 -9.20
CA SER A 235 7.46 16.63 -10.60
C SER A 235 8.33 17.89 -10.75
N SER A 236 8.05 18.96 -9.98
CA SER A 236 8.82 20.21 -10.04
C SER A 236 10.24 20.12 -9.49
N ARG A 237 10.52 19.20 -8.55
CA ARG A 237 11.89 18.97 -8.05
C ARG A 237 12.76 18.18 -9.04
N SER A 238 12.15 17.36 -9.90
CA SER A 238 12.90 16.58 -10.90
C SER A 238 13.50 17.45 -12.03
N THR A 239 12.98 18.66 -12.23
CA THR A 239 13.42 19.58 -13.29
C THR A 239 14.59 20.49 -12.89
N ASP A 240 15.02 20.51 -11.63
CA ASP A 240 16.01 21.48 -11.10
C ASP A 240 17.41 20.89 -10.82
N THR A 241 17.79 19.78 -11.47
CA THR A 241 19.15 19.20 -11.35
C THR A 241 20.10 19.58 -12.49
N SER A 242 19.71 20.48 -13.41
CA SER A 242 20.62 21.03 -14.42
C SER A 242 21.23 22.36 -13.98
N GLY A 243 21.92 22.36 -12.83
CA GLY A 243 22.71 23.50 -12.36
C GLY A 243 23.95 23.76 -13.22
N ARG A 244 23.79 24.10 -14.51
CA ARG A 244 24.85 24.72 -15.31
C ARG A 244 24.80 26.23 -15.10
N ARG A 245 25.60 26.72 -14.14
CA ARG A 245 26.01 28.12 -14.13
C ARG A 245 26.80 28.39 -15.42
N ARG A 246 26.20 29.11 -16.37
CA ARG A 246 26.95 29.78 -17.42
C ARG A 246 27.56 31.05 -16.81
N THR A 247 28.84 31.01 -16.47
CA THR A 247 29.64 32.22 -16.31
C THR A 247 29.85 32.83 -17.70
N ARG A 248 29.42 34.08 -17.86
CA ARG A 248 29.84 34.94 -18.96
C ARG A 248 31.27 35.40 -18.69
N CYS A 249 32.18 35.07 -19.60
CA CYS A 249 33.20 35.93 -20.20
C CYS A 249 33.70 35.21 -21.45
#